data_AF-A0A2W2HV84-F1
#
_entry.id   AF-A0A2W2HV84-F1
#
_cell.length_a   1.000
_cell.length_b   1.000
_cell.length_c   1.000
_cell.angle_alpha   90.00
_cell.angle_beta   90.00
_cell.angle_gamma   90.00
#
_symmetry.space_group_name_H-M   'P 1'
#
loop_
_entity.id
_entity.type
_entity.pdbx_description
1 polymer ?
#
loop_
_entity_poly.entity_id
_entity_poly.type
_entity_poly.pdbx_seq_one_letter_code
_entity_poly.pdbx_strand_id
1 'polypeptide(L)'
;MAGDLMSTVVRATAAPYPQGGAPACSGHDPELWFPPHDDRFARRICAECPLAGPCREHALAYDLYGVWGGMARADREAYWLERGIRPLPVLAHKDPTRSHRLRRRPVATADHEPPPTEAVAEAAGKRCPRCRTVRALTDYYPNAANPDGLAVWCRPCFREIAERDTSRP
;
A
#
# COMPACT_ATOMS: atom_id res chain seq x y z
N MET A 1 -1.89 -38.72 -35.31
CA MET A 1 -0.73 -38.06 -34.66
C MET A 1 -1.23 -36.76 -34.05
N ALA A 2 -1.92 -36.82 -32.90
CA ALA A 2 -2.32 -35.61 -32.19
C ALA A 2 -1.14 -35.23 -31.28
N GLY A 3 -0.38 -34.22 -31.70
CA GLY A 3 0.73 -33.69 -30.92
C GLY A 3 0.22 -33.16 -29.59
N ASP A 4 0.84 -33.63 -28.52
CA ASP A 4 0.63 -33.22 -27.14
C ASP A 4 0.92 -31.71 -27.02
N LEU A 5 -0.13 -30.89 -27.04
CA LEU A 5 -0.07 -29.46 -26.73
C LEU A 5 0.12 -29.31 -25.22
N MET A 6 1.28 -29.74 -24.72
CA MET A 6 1.74 -29.34 -23.39
C MET A 6 1.95 -27.83 -23.46
N SER A 7 0.89 -27.09 -23.10
CA SER A 7 0.92 -25.65 -22.89
C SER A 7 2.08 -25.37 -21.92
N THR A 8 3.22 -24.97 -22.47
CA THR A 8 4.46 -24.91 -21.73
C THR A 8 4.36 -23.70 -20.83
N VAL A 9 4.02 -23.93 -19.56
CA VAL A 9 3.96 -22.88 -18.56
C VAL A 9 5.37 -22.39 -18.30
N VAL A 10 5.68 -21.17 -18.74
CA VAL A 10 6.99 -20.53 -18.58
C VAL A 10 7.00 -19.77 -17.26
N ARG A 11 8.05 -19.95 -16.46
CA ARG A 11 8.23 -19.16 -15.23
C ARG A 11 8.54 -17.70 -15.60
N ALA A 12 7.90 -16.75 -14.91
CA ALA A 12 8.16 -15.34 -15.10
C ALA A 12 9.64 -14.99 -14.83
N THR A 13 10.13 -14.00 -15.57
CA THR A 13 11.46 -13.42 -15.34
C THR A 13 11.36 -12.37 -14.23
N ALA A 14 12.34 -12.33 -13.33
CA ALA A 14 12.40 -11.33 -12.27
C ALA A 14 12.51 -9.92 -12.86
N ALA A 15 11.74 -8.98 -12.33
CA ALA A 15 11.76 -7.58 -12.73
C ALA A 15 12.10 -6.68 -11.52
N PRO A 16 12.91 -5.63 -11.68
CA PRO A 16 13.26 -4.75 -10.57
C PRO A 16 12.04 -4.00 -10.04
N TYR A 17 12.12 -3.52 -8.79
CA TYR A 17 11.13 -2.58 -8.27
C TYR A 17 11.22 -1.24 -9.02
N PRO A 18 10.10 -0.52 -9.25
CA PRO A 18 10.09 0.74 -10.00
C PRO A 18 11.02 1.81 -9.40
N GLN A 19 11.76 2.51 -10.27
CA GLN A 19 12.71 3.57 -9.88
C GLN A 19 12.49 4.82 -10.73
N GLY A 20 13.09 5.94 -10.32
CA GLY A 20 13.19 7.15 -11.17
C GLY A 20 12.03 8.14 -11.06
N GLY A 21 11.22 8.09 -10.00
CA GLY A 21 10.14 9.06 -9.78
C GLY A 21 9.43 8.88 -8.44
N ALA A 22 8.54 9.82 -8.11
CA ALA A 22 7.65 9.70 -6.96
C ALA A 22 6.38 8.91 -7.37
N PRO A 23 6.02 7.83 -6.67
CA PRO A 23 4.82 7.06 -6.99
C PRO A 23 3.57 7.84 -6.57
N ALA A 24 2.60 7.97 -7.48
CA ALA A 24 1.34 8.67 -7.22
C ALA A 24 0.57 8.08 -6.02
N CYS A 25 0.67 6.77 -5.79
CA CYS A 25 0.00 6.09 -4.68
C CYS A 25 0.51 6.47 -3.29
N SER A 26 1.74 6.99 -3.14
CA SER A 26 2.32 7.30 -1.83
C SER A 26 1.58 8.41 -1.08
N GLY A 27 0.85 9.25 -1.81
CA GLY A 27 -0.01 10.27 -1.26
C GLY A 27 -1.44 9.80 -1.04
N HIS A 28 -1.70 8.49 -0.95
CA HIS A 28 -3.01 7.83 -0.78
C HIS A 28 -3.09 6.87 0.43
N ASP A 29 -4.30 6.61 0.96
CA ASP A 29 -4.50 5.56 1.98
C ASP A 29 -4.13 4.19 1.36
N PRO A 30 -3.18 3.43 1.93
CA PRO A 30 -2.75 2.16 1.37
C PRO A 30 -3.88 1.15 1.17
N GLU A 31 -4.91 1.17 2.03
CA GLU A 31 -6.03 0.22 1.97
C GLU A 31 -6.80 0.31 0.65
N LEU A 32 -6.75 1.46 -0.05
CA LEU A 32 -7.41 1.63 -1.36
C LEU A 32 -6.82 0.72 -2.44
N TRP A 33 -5.59 0.22 -2.29
CA TRP A 33 -4.96 -0.70 -3.24
C TRP A 33 -5.27 -2.17 -2.95
N PHE A 34 -5.97 -2.49 -1.85
CA PHE A 34 -6.17 -3.86 -1.41
C PHE A 34 -7.67 -4.16 -1.16
N PRO A 35 -8.17 -5.36 -1.51
CA PRO A 35 -9.53 -5.79 -1.19
C PRO A 35 -9.83 -5.74 0.32
N PRO A 36 -11.10 -5.54 0.73
CA PRO A 36 -12.33 -5.66 -0.06
C PRO A 36 -12.76 -4.37 -0.79
N HIS A 37 -11.94 -3.32 -0.78
CA HIS A 37 -12.28 -2.06 -1.41
C HIS A 37 -12.41 -2.16 -2.94
N ASP A 38 -13.23 -1.28 -3.51
CA ASP A 38 -13.38 -1.13 -4.95
C ASP A 38 -12.07 -0.62 -5.58
N ASP A 39 -11.56 -1.35 -6.57
CA ASP A 39 -10.26 -1.09 -7.17
C ASP A 39 -10.25 0.08 -8.19
N ARG A 40 -11.44 0.58 -8.59
CA ARG A 40 -11.57 1.66 -9.59
C ARG A 40 -10.80 2.92 -9.23
N PHE A 41 -10.82 3.31 -7.96
CA PHE A 41 -10.08 4.49 -7.49
C PHE A 41 -8.57 4.27 -7.63
N ALA A 42 -8.04 3.16 -7.09
CA ALA A 42 -6.61 2.84 -7.16
C ALA A 42 -6.12 2.69 -8.60
N ARG A 43 -6.92 2.07 -9.48
CA ARG A 43 -6.61 1.95 -10.92
C ARG A 43 -6.48 3.31 -11.60
N ARG A 44 -7.37 4.26 -11.32
CA ARG A 44 -7.30 5.62 -11.86
C ARG A 44 -6.04 6.35 -11.41
N ILE A 45 -5.70 6.28 -10.12
CA ILE A 45 -4.44 6.85 -9.61
C ILE A 45 -3.22 6.21 -10.30
N CYS A 46 -3.25 4.89 -10.49
CA CYS A 46 -2.20 4.20 -11.22
C CYS A 46 -2.11 4.63 -12.69
N ALA A 47 -3.21 4.94 -13.37
CA ALA A 47 -3.21 5.33 -14.78
C ALA A 47 -2.49 6.66 -15.04
N GLU A 48 -2.50 7.56 -14.05
CA GLU A 48 -1.83 8.87 -14.11
C GLU A 48 -0.40 8.82 -13.53
N CYS A 49 0.05 7.67 -13.02
CA CYS A 49 1.34 7.53 -12.35
C CYS A 49 2.50 7.43 -13.35
N PRO A 50 3.57 8.24 -13.22
CA PRO A 50 4.73 8.16 -14.11
C PRO A 50 5.48 6.82 -14.00
N LEU A 51 5.26 6.07 -12.92
CA LEU A 51 5.85 4.75 -12.68
C LEU A 51 4.92 3.58 -13.04
N ALA A 52 3.77 3.83 -13.69
CA ALA A 52 2.77 2.79 -13.95
C ALA A 52 3.32 1.60 -14.76
N GLY A 53 4.09 1.89 -15.82
CA GLY A 53 4.74 0.88 -16.67
C GLY A 53 5.68 -0.05 -15.88
N PRO A 54 6.77 0.47 -15.28
CA PRO A 54 7.69 -0.37 -14.51
C PRO A 54 7.01 -1.05 -13.31
N CYS A 55 6.00 -0.41 -12.69
CA CYS A 55 5.21 -1.02 -11.61
C CYS A 55 4.40 -2.23 -12.09
N ARG A 56 3.81 -2.13 -13.28
CA ARG A 56 3.10 -3.25 -13.91
C ARG A 56 4.04 -4.39 -14.25
N GLU A 57 5.19 -4.11 -14.85
CA GLU A 57 6.21 -5.12 -15.18
C GLU A 57 6.66 -5.88 -13.93
N HIS A 58 6.94 -5.15 -12.85
CA HIS A 58 7.24 -5.76 -11.55
C HIS A 58 6.11 -6.67 -11.06
N ALA A 59 4.87 -6.18 -11.10
CA ALA A 59 3.72 -6.97 -10.65
C ALA A 59 3.37 -8.15 -11.55
N LEU A 60 3.75 -8.14 -12.82
CA LEU A 60 3.60 -9.30 -13.70
C LEU A 60 4.69 -10.35 -13.45
N ALA A 61 5.85 -9.95 -12.91
CA ALA A 61 6.92 -10.86 -12.53
C ALA A 61 6.62 -11.61 -11.22
N TYR A 62 5.97 -10.96 -10.25
CA TYR A 62 5.71 -11.51 -8.91
C TYR A 62 4.22 -11.62 -8.61
N ASP A 63 3.82 -12.63 -7.85
CA ASP A 63 2.42 -12.86 -7.46
C ASP A 63 1.93 -11.89 -6.37
N LEU A 64 2.01 -10.59 -6.64
CA LEU A 64 1.68 -9.53 -5.69
C LEU A 64 0.18 -9.45 -5.44
N TYR A 65 -0.19 -9.08 -4.21
CA TYR A 65 -1.56 -8.79 -3.84
C TYR A 65 -1.92 -7.32 -4.11
N GLY A 66 -3.19 -7.02 -4.35
CA GLY A 66 -3.69 -5.66 -4.60
C GLY A 66 -3.49 -5.13 -6.02
N VAL A 67 -3.73 -3.83 -6.20
CA VAL A 67 -3.58 -3.08 -7.45
C VAL A 67 -2.11 -2.69 -7.66
N TRP A 68 -1.58 -2.89 -8.85
CA TRP A 68 -0.20 -2.51 -9.21
C TRP A 68 -0.15 -2.09 -10.67
N GLY A 69 0.42 -0.93 -10.97
CA GLY A 69 0.56 -0.44 -12.34
C GLY A 69 -0.77 -0.36 -13.12
N GLY A 70 -1.90 -0.22 -12.41
CA GLY A 70 -3.25 -0.17 -12.97
C GLY A 70 -3.94 -1.53 -13.12
N MET A 71 -3.31 -2.62 -12.69
CA MET A 71 -3.86 -3.98 -12.74
C MET A 71 -4.19 -4.45 -11.32
N ALA A 72 -5.39 -4.98 -11.09
CA ALA A 72 -5.66 -5.82 -9.94
C ALA A 72 -5.12 -7.23 -10.17
N ARG A 73 -5.15 -8.05 -9.12
CA ARG A 73 -4.71 -9.46 -9.21
C ARG A 73 -5.45 -10.22 -10.32
N ALA A 74 -6.77 -10.05 -10.44
CA ALA A 74 -7.58 -10.72 -11.44
C ALA A 74 -7.11 -10.43 -12.89
N ASP A 75 -6.71 -9.19 -13.20
CA ASP A 75 -6.21 -8.87 -14.54
C ASP A 75 -4.84 -9.52 -14.79
N ARG A 76 -4.00 -9.60 -13.75
CA ARG A 76 -2.70 -10.27 -13.84
C ARG A 76 -2.88 -11.77 -14.01
N GLU A 77 -3.84 -12.38 -13.33
CA GLU A 77 -4.21 -13.78 -13.49
C GLU A 77 -4.68 -14.07 -14.92
N ALA A 78 -5.53 -13.21 -15.50
CA ALA A 78 -5.93 -13.32 -16.90
C ALA A 78 -4.72 -13.21 -17.85
N TYR A 79 -3.84 -12.23 -17.62
CA TYR A 79 -2.61 -12.05 -18.42
C TYR A 79 -1.67 -13.26 -18.33
N TRP A 80 -1.48 -13.82 -17.13
CA TRP A 80 -0.63 -14.99 -16.92
C TRP A 80 -1.20 -16.22 -17.60
N LEU A 81 -2.51 -16.44 -17.48
CA LEU A 81 -3.20 -17.57 -18.11
C LEU A 81 -3.11 -17.50 -19.63
N GLU A 82 -3.41 -16.35 -20.21
CA GLU A 82 -3.36 -16.12 -21.67
C GLU A 82 -1.96 -16.40 -22.24
N ARG A 83 -0.91 -16.06 -21.49
CA ARG A 83 0.48 -16.19 -21.93
C ARG A 83 1.20 -17.44 -21.44
N GLY A 84 0.51 -18.31 -20.71
CA GLY A 84 1.14 -19.48 -20.08
C GLY A 84 2.29 -19.09 -19.14
N ILE A 85 2.17 -17.98 -18.41
CA ILE A 85 3.20 -17.50 -17.48
C ILE A 85 2.85 -17.95 -16.07
N ARG A 86 3.84 -18.49 -15.33
CA ARG A 86 3.72 -18.65 -13.87
C ARG A 86 4.50 -17.54 -13.17
N PRO A 87 3.85 -16.65 -12.41
CA PRO A 87 4.56 -15.60 -11.67
C PRO A 87 5.52 -16.21 -10.65
N LEU A 88 6.55 -15.43 -10.32
CA LEU A 88 7.40 -15.76 -9.18
C LEU A 88 6.58 -15.61 -7.89
N PRO A 89 6.72 -16.52 -6.92
CA PRO A 89 6.18 -16.24 -5.60
C PRO A 89 6.79 -14.93 -5.10
N VAL A 90 6.05 -14.19 -4.30
CA VAL A 90 6.61 -13.06 -3.56
C VAL A 90 7.64 -13.64 -2.61
N LEU A 91 8.91 -13.72 -3.05
CA LEU A 91 10.01 -14.03 -2.16
C LEU A 91 10.01 -12.89 -1.15
N ALA A 92 9.62 -13.20 0.08
CA ALA A 92 9.51 -12.29 1.20
C ALA A 92 10.53 -11.18 1.06
N HIS A 93 10.06 -9.94 0.94
CA HIS A 93 10.88 -8.74 1.01
C HIS A 93 11.52 -8.71 2.42
N LYS A 94 12.55 -9.52 2.65
CA LYS A 94 13.02 -9.98 3.96
C LYS A 94 11.91 -10.54 4.84
N ASP A 95 12.03 -11.82 5.19
CA ASP A 95 11.27 -12.42 6.28
C ASP A 95 11.30 -11.51 7.54
N PRO A 96 10.18 -10.92 7.98
CA PRO A 96 10.16 -10.03 9.16
C PRO A 96 10.55 -10.77 10.45
N THR A 97 10.60 -12.10 10.43
CA THR A 97 11.03 -12.93 11.56
C THR A 97 12.53 -13.24 11.56
N ARG A 98 13.24 -13.02 10.44
CA ARG A 98 14.70 -13.20 10.30
C ARG A 98 15.41 -11.85 10.24
N SER A 99 15.93 -11.46 11.41
CA SER A 99 17.07 -10.55 11.64
C SER A 99 16.85 -9.02 11.74
N HIS A 100 15.92 -8.60 12.60
CA HIS A 100 16.17 -7.44 13.51
C HIS A 100 16.71 -7.86 14.89
N ARG A 101 16.93 -9.16 15.11
CA ARG A 101 17.23 -9.75 16.42
C ARG A 101 18.67 -9.54 16.94
N LEU A 102 19.52 -8.75 16.28
CA LEU A 102 20.92 -8.53 16.73
C LEU A 102 21.35 -7.05 16.78
N ARG A 103 20.44 -6.13 17.15
CA ARG A 103 20.83 -4.80 17.68
C ARG A 103 20.00 -4.37 18.88
N ARG A 104 19.79 -5.26 19.85
CA ARG A 104 19.46 -4.83 21.21
C ARG A 104 20.76 -4.34 21.86
N ARG A 105 21.01 -3.03 21.86
CA ARG A 105 21.81 -2.43 22.94
C ARG A 105 21.03 -2.68 24.23
N PRO A 106 21.64 -3.20 25.30
CA PRO A 106 20.95 -3.30 26.58
C PRO A 106 20.68 -1.87 27.07
N VAL A 107 19.40 -1.50 27.18
CA VAL A 107 19.01 -0.31 27.94
C VAL A 107 19.13 -0.71 29.41
N ALA A 108 20.12 -0.14 30.07
CA ALA A 108 20.24 -0.20 31.52
C ALA A 108 18.97 0.39 32.14
N THR A 109 18.37 -0.35 33.04
CA THR A 109 17.30 0.07 33.94
C THR A 109 17.77 1.23 34.80
N ALA A 110 17.18 2.40 34.60
CA ALA A 110 17.18 3.50 35.55
C ALA A 110 15.80 4.16 35.49
N ASP A 111 15.02 3.89 36.53
CA ASP A 111 14.05 4.77 37.18
C ASP A 111 13.10 5.56 36.25
N HIS A 112 11.91 5.01 36.03
CA HIS A 112 10.74 5.80 35.65
C HIS A 112 9.65 5.62 36.71
N GLU A 113 9.59 6.59 37.63
CA GLU A 113 8.50 6.81 38.55
C GLU A 113 7.22 7.15 37.74
N PRO A 114 6.04 6.55 38.04
CA PRO A 114 4.82 6.86 37.31
C PRO A 114 4.38 8.31 37.63
N PRO A 115 4.02 9.14 36.63
CA PRO A 115 3.58 10.50 36.91
C PRO A 115 2.21 10.51 37.60
N PRO A 116 1.94 11.53 38.44
CA PRO A 116 0.74 11.60 39.26
C PRO A 116 -0.49 11.83 38.39
N THR A 117 -1.60 11.28 38.86
CA THR A 117 -2.95 11.52 38.36
C THR A 117 -3.34 13.00 38.49
N GLU A 118 -4.02 13.49 37.45
CA GLU A 118 -4.85 14.72 37.34
C GLU A 118 -4.28 15.88 36.47
N ALA A 119 -5.07 16.20 35.43
CA ALA A 119 -5.13 17.45 34.65
C ALA A 119 -4.01 17.80 33.63
N VAL A 120 -4.16 17.33 32.38
CA VAL A 120 -4.03 18.14 31.14
C VAL A 120 -4.74 17.44 29.97
N ALA A 121 -5.98 17.82 29.72
CA ALA A 121 -6.75 17.41 28.54
C ALA A 121 -6.75 18.56 27.51
N GLU A 122 -5.63 18.75 26.80
CA GLU A 122 -5.54 19.62 25.62
C GLU A 122 -4.86 18.89 24.45
N ALA A 123 -5.71 18.50 23.49
CA ALA A 123 -5.47 18.17 22.08
C ALA A 123 -4.07 17.69 21.64
N ALA A 124 -3.77 16.41 21.86
CA ALA A 124 -2.77 15.69 21.05
C ALA A 124 -3.32 15.44 19.63
N GLY A 125 -3.23 16.43 18.74
CA GLY A 125 -3.63 16.30 17.34
C GLY A 125 -2.58 15.59 16.47
N LYS A 126 -2.99 15.04 15.32
CA LYS A 126 -2.06 14.53 14.29
C LYS A 126 -2.01 15.46 13.08
N ARG A 127 -0.87 15.48 12.37
CA ARG A 127 -0.67 16.30 11.15
C ARG A 127 -1.16 15.57 9.93
N CYS A 128 -2.07 16.18 9.17
CA CYS A 128 -2.52 15.63 7.89
C CYS A 128 -1.42 15.88 6.82
N PRO A 129 -0.91 14.85 6.13
CA PRO A 129 0.14 15.03 5.11
C PRO A 129 -0.34 15.77 3.85
N ARG A 130 -1.67 15.85 3.60
CA ARG A 130 -2.22 16.55 2.43
C ARG A 130 -2.33 18.06 2.65
N CYS A 131 -3.12 18.51 3.62
CA CYS A 131 -3.27 19.95 3.92
C CYS A 131 -2.19 20.50 4.85
N ARG A 132 -1.35 19.63 5.41
CA ARG A 132 -0.28 19.96 6.36
C ARG A 132 -0.77 20.59 7.67
N THR A 133 -2.06 20.63 7.95
CA THR A 133 -2.61 21.16 9.21
C THR A 133 -2.55 20.10 10.31
N VAL A 134 -2.20 20.51 11.53
CA VAL A 134 -2.39 19.68 12.74
C VAL A 134 -3.86 19.77 13.14
N ARG A 135 -4.50 18.63 13.30
CA ARG A 135 -5.94 18.53 13.59
C ARG A 135 -6.18 17.57 14.74
N ALA A 136 -7.32 17.73 15.42
CA ALA A 136 -7.72 16.83 16.47
C ALA A 136 -7.85 15.40 15.93
N LEU A 137 -7.61 14.38 16.76
CA LEU A 137 -7.76 12.97 16.34
C LEU A 137 -9.18 12.65 15.86
N THR A 138 -10.19 13.34 16.38
CA THR A 138 -11.59 13.26 15.94
C THR A 138 -11.84 13.76 14.52
N ASP A 139 -10.95 14.61 13.99
CA ASP A 139 -10.99 15.07 12.60
C ASP A 139 -10.48 14.01 11.62
N TYR A 140 -10.22 12.79 12.07
CA TYR A 140 -9.81 11.67 11.23
C TYR A 140 -10.87 10.56 11.29
N TYR A 141 -11.01 9.80 10.21
CA TYR A 141 -11.86 8.61 10.20
C TYR A 141 -11.18 7.47 10.97
N PRO A 142 -11.90 6.60 11.70
CA PRO A 142 -11.31 5.40 12.28
C PRO A 142 -10.75 4.48 11.18
N ASN A 143 -9.54 3.97 11.35
CA ASN A 143 -8.94 2.97 10.48
C ASN A 143 -8.04 2.04 11.31
N ALA A 144 -8.52 0.83 11.56
CA ALA A 144 -7.82 -0.17 12.38
C ALA A 144 -6.55 -0.73 11.73
N ALA A 145 -6.33 -0.51 10.43
CA ALA A 145 -5.12 -0.94 9.73
C ALA A 145 -3.91 -0.07 10.11
N ASN A 146 -4.14 1.18 10.54
CA ASN A 146 -3.06 2.08 10.93
C ASN A 146 -2.68 1.91 12.41
N PRO A 147 -1.38 2.06 12.78
CA PRO A 147 -0.93 1.91 14.17
C PRO A 147 -1.62 2.86 15.16
N ASP A 148 -2.11 4.01 14.67
CA ASP A 148 -2.82 5.02 15.47
C ASP A 148 -4.35 4.83 15.44
N GLY A 149 -4.87 3.81 14.75
CA GLY A 149 -6.29 3.54 14.62
C GLY A 149 -7.05 4.59 13.79
N LEU A 150 -6.36 5.46 13.05
CA LEU A 150 -6.96 6.61 12.37
C LEU A 150 -6.48 6.72 10.91
N ALA A 151 -7.36 7.14 10.01
CA ALA A 151 -7.04 7.38 8.61
C ALA A 151 -5.89 8.40 8.44
N VAL A 152 -5.08 8.25 7.39
CA VAL A 152 -3.88 9.09 7.18
C VAL A 152 -4.24 10.57 6.98
N TRP A 153 -5.41 10.89 6.42
CA TRP A 153 -5.87 12.27 6.22
C TRP A 153 -7.05 12.66 7.08
N CYS A 154 -7.16 13.98 7.28
CA CYS A 154 -8.30 14.55 7.94
C CYS A 154 -9.56 14.45 7.07
N ARG A 155 -10.72 14.40 7.75
CA ARG A 155 -12.06 14.36 7.17
C ARG A 155 -12.29 15.45 6.11
N PRO A 156 -11.85 16.73 6.30
CA PRO A 156 -12.00 17.75 5.26
C PRO A 156 -11.27 17.41 3.97
N CYS A 157 -10.01 16.96 4.05
CA CYS A 157 -9.29 16.51 2.87
C CYS A 157 -10.01 15.33 2.22
N PHE A 158 -10.43 14.34 3.00
CA PHE A 158 -11.14 13.18 2.47
C PHE A 158 -12.42 13.58 1.69
N ARG A 159 -13.23 14.50 2.23
CA ARG A 159 -14.44 15.03 1.56
C ARG A 159 -14.11 15.75 0.25
N GLU A 160 -13.08 16.58 0.23
CA GLU A 160 -12.66 17.30 -0.98
C GLU A 160 -12.24 16.35 -2.11
N ILE A 161 -11.63 15.20 -1.80
CA ILE A 161 -11.35 14.16 -2.82
C ILE A 161 -12.65 13.54 -3.32
N ALA A 162 -13.53 13.14 -2.40
CA ALA A 162 -14.80 12.51 -2.75
C ALA A 162 -15.66 13.40 -3.67
N GLU A 163 -15.70 14.71 -3.40
CA GLU A 163 -16.43 15.70 -4.20
C GLU A 163 -15.80 15.93 -5.59
N ARG A 164 -14.47 15.90 -5.70
CA ARG A 164 -13.79 15.99 -7.01
C ARG A 164 -14.03 14.76 -7.89
N ASP A 165 -14.15 13.60 -7.27
CA ASP A 165 -14.40 12.35 -7.99
C ASP A 165 -15.83 12.27 -8.54
N THR A 166 -16.82 12.87 -7.85
CA THR A 166 -18.22 12.88 -8.28
C THR A 166 -18.58 13.99 -9.25
N SER A 167 -17.73 15.03 -9.40
CA SER A 167 -17.94 16.18 -10.29
C SER A 167 -17.20 16.10 -11.62
N ARG A 168 -16.46 15.01 -11.86
CA ARG A 168 -15.80 14.74 -13.14
C ARG A 168 -16.81 14.07 -14.08
N PRO A 169 -17.16 14.69 -15.24
CA PRO A 169 -18.17 14.15 -16.16
C PRO A 169 -17.72 12.82 -16.80
#